data_AF-A0A7S2MGQ9-F1
#
_entry.id   AF-A0A7S2MGQ9-F1
#
_cell.length_a   1.000
_cell.length_b   1.000
_cell.length_c   1.000
_cell.angle_alpha   90.00
_cell.angle_beta   90.00
_cell.angle_gamma   90.00
#
_symmetry.space_group_name_H-M   'P 1'
#
loop_
_entity.id
_entity.type
_entity.pdbx_description
1 polymer ?
#
loop_
_entity_poly.entity_id
_entity_poly.type
_entity_poly.pdbx_seq_one_letter_code
_entity_poly.pdbx_strand_id
1 'polypeptide(L)'
;HVAQEHVAWIRCMNPSCPPSAWDMHGGRIRYTPESTSPAVCDRSGPAAHRSIIACARWAPPPQPAAQIAYGGVEGDEAYELLEVSELEARLGFTLSLSLTAATPELQRSIPLENMIPDDLPPELTMPPHLSATCLEAFAAAVRQGTVAPVYVAPDIVGGHGLFASVDLPPYCMVGEYVGTLRRESRAYDADSDPFIMRYPDVAGSLHLSAKDEGSLMRFVNHAPVGDAANNCTCWALLIDGAYHTCVVTSRAVR
;
A
#
# COMPACT_ATOMS: atom_id res chain seq x y z
N HIS A 1 -14.41 -13.31 17.91
CA HIS A 1 -15.10 -12.39 16.99
C HIS A 1 -14.29 -11.11 16.98
N VAL A 2 -13.40 -10.94 16.01
CA VAL A 2 -12.66 -9.68 15.84
C VAL A 2 -13.63 -8.67 15.21
N ALA A 3 -13.85 -7.53 15.84
CA ALA A 3 -14.75 -6.52 15.32
C ALA A 3 -14.18 -5.94 14.01
N GLN A 4 -15.02 -5.80 12.98
CA GLN A 4 -14.64 -5.24 11.67
C GLN A 4 -14.00 -3.85 11.74
N GLU A 5 -14.15 -3.16 12.88
CA GLU A 5 -13.66 -1.80 13.12
C GLU A 5 -12.12 -1.70 13.22
N HIS A 6 -11.45 -2.82 13.53
CA HIS A 6 -10.01 -2.89 13.77
C HIS A 6 -9.20 -3.21 12.51
N VAL A 7 -9.85 -3.64 11.42
CA VAL A 7 -9.19 -4.04 10.17
C VAL A 7 -8.84 -2.80 9.35
N ALA A 8 -7.62 -2.69 8.82
CA ALA A 8 -7.29 -1.69 7.82
C ALA A 8 -7.90 -2.08 6.46
N TRP A 9 -8.68 -1.18 5.87
CA TRP A 9 -9.24 -1.35 4.53
C TRP A 9 -8.88 -0.18 3.63
N ILE A 10 -8.31 -0.46 2.46
CA ILE A 10 -7.99 0.54 1.43
C ILE A 10 -9.10 0.59 0.37
N ARG A 11 -9.39 1.81 -0.08
CA ARG A 11 -10.29 2.10 -1.20
C ARG A 11 -9.83 1.43 -2.51
N CYS A 12 -10.79 0.91 -3.29
CA CYS A 12 -10.56 0.56 -4.70
C CYS A 12 -9.98 1.73 -5.51
N MET A 13 -8.82 1.54 -6.13
CA MET A 13 -8.21 2.51 -7.05
C MET A 13 -8.61 2.28 -8.52
N ASN A 14 -9.33 1.19 -8.83
CA ASN A 14 -9.80 0.87 -10.17
C ASN A 14 -11.34 0.78 -10.18
N PRO A 15 -12.06 1.79 -10.72
CA PRO A 15 -13.53 1.80 -10.73
C PRO A 15 -14.15 0.63 -11.53
N SER A 16 -13.35 -0.06 -12.34
CA SER A 16 -13.73 -1.24 -13.12
C SER A 16 -13.45 -2.57 -12.39
N CYS A 17 -12.81 -2.53 -11.22
CA CYS A 17 -12.51 -3.73 -10.45
C CYS A 17 -13.81 -4.26 -9.84
N PRO A 18 -14.27 -5.47 -10.18
CA PRO A 18 -15.37 -6.09 -9.46
C PRO A 18 -14.93 -6.26 -8.00
N PRO A 19 -15.85 -6.18 -7.03
CA PRO A 19 -15.51 -6.50 -5.67
C PRO A 19 -15.11 -7.98 -5.63
N SER A 20 -13.81 -8.22 -5.54
CA SER A 20 -13.26 -9.55 -5.29
C SER A 20 -12.22 -9.44 -4.19
N ALA A 21 -12.36 -10.27 -3.18
CA ALA A 21 -11.28 -10.59 -2.25
C ALA A 21 -10.51 -11.77 -2.85
N TRP A 22 -9.26 -11.93 -2.46
CA TRP A 22 -8.43 -13.04 -2.88
C TRP A 22 -7.99 -13.79 -1.62
N ASP A 23 -8.11 -15.11 -1.63
CA ASP A 23 -7.56 -15.93 -0.55
C ASP A 23 -6.02 -15.96 -0.61
N MET A 24 -5.40 -16.53 0.42
CA MET A 24 -3.94 -16.64 0.56
C MET A 24 -3.24 -17.45 -0.56
N HIS A 25 -3.99 -18.11 -1.45
CA HIS A 25 -3.48 -18.87 -2.58
C HIS A 25 -3.79 -18.23 -3.94
N GLY A 26 -4.34 -17.01 -3.95
CA GLY A 26 -4.78 -16.36 -5.18
C GLY A 26 -6.10 -16.92 -5.72
N GLY A 27 -6.92 -17.56 -4.87
CA GLY A 27 -8.29 -17.95 -5.18
C GLY A 27 -9.24 -16.76 -5.07
N ARG A 28 -10.07 -16.55 -6.10
CA ARG A 28 -10.96 -15.39 -6.21
C ARG A 28 -12.26 -15.60 -5.42
N ILE A 29 -12.54 -14.71 -4.48
CA ILE A 29 -13.79 -14.63 -3.72
C ILE A 29 -14.64 -13.52 -4.34
N ARG A 30 -15.77 -13.86 -4.98
CA ARG A 30 -16.66 -12.88 -5.62
C ARG A 30 -17.65 -12.31 -4.61
N TYR A 31 -17.72 -10.99 -4.50
CA TYR A 31 -18.87 -10.33 -3.90
C TYR A 31 -19.94 -10.03 -4.97
N THR A 32 -21.20 -9.99 -4.57
CA THR A 32 -22.33 -9.55 -5.41
C THR A 32 -22.69 -8.10 -5.09
N PRO A 33 -22.41 -7.12 -5.97
CA PRO A 33 -22.87 -5.76 -5.78
C PRO A 33 -24.13 -5.44 -6.61
N GLU A 34 -25.06 -4.69 -6.02
CA GLU A 34 -26.15 -4.00 -6.72
C GLU A 34 -25.65 -2.65 -7.27
N SER A 35 -25.80 -2.48 -8.60
CA SER A 35 -25.95 -1.28 -9.47
C SER A 35 -25.70 0.16 -8.90
N THR A 36 -25.19 1.20 -9.59
CA THR A 36 -25.21 1.59 -11.02
C THR A 36 -24.21 2.74 -11.38
N SER A 37 -23.75 2.72 -12.64
CA SER A 37 -23.41 3.78 -13.65
C SER A 37 -22.15 4.71 -13.59
N PRO A 38 -21.51 4.99 -14.76
CA PRO A 38 -20.25 5.74 -14.87
C PRO A 38 -20.39 7.18 -15.42
N ALA A 39 -19.34 7.99 -15.27
CA ALA A 39 -19.17 9.29 -15.93
C ALA A 39 -17.89 9.31 -16.81
N VAL A 40 -17.98 10.00 -17.95
CA VAL A 40 -16.95 10.18 -18.99
C VAL A 40 -16.29 11.56 -18.84
N CYS A 41 -14.98 11.67 -19.04
CA CYS A 41 -14.28 12.96 -19.24
C CYS A 41 -13.33 12.91 -20.45
N ASP A 42 -13.25 14.04 -21.15
CA ASP A 42 -12.44 14.32 -22.34
C ASP A 42 -11.27 15.30 -21.99
N ARG A 43 -10.26 15.30 -22.87
CA ARG A 43 -8.87 15.85 -22.84
C ARG A 43 -8.82 17.39 -22.78
N SER A 44 -7.72 18.16 -22.63
CA SER A 44 -6.25 18.05 -22.67
C SER A 44 -5.64 19.45 -22.37
N GLY A 45 -4.37 19.54 -21.97
CA GLY A 45 -3.52 20.74 -22.15
C GLY A 45 -2.14 20.62 -21.48
N PRO A 46 -1.00 20.98 -22.12
CA PRO A 46 0.33 20.73 -21.55
C PRO A 46 0.97 21.98 -20.94
N ALA A 47 1.69 21.81 -19.82
CA ALA A 47 2.71 22.76 -19.38
C ALA A 47 3.93 22.01 -18.81
N ALA A 48 5.08 22.25 -19.43
CA ALA A 48 6.36 21.66 -19.07
C ALA A 48 6.99 22.38 -17.86
N HIS A 49 7.46 21.65 -16.86
CA HIS A 49 8.43 22.18 -15.89
C HIS A 49 9.50 21.14 -15.53
N ARG A 50 10.75 21.62 -15.49
CA ARG A 50 11.99 20.85 -15.33
C ARG A 50 12.23 20.47 -13.85
N SER A 51 12.46 19.19 -13.57
CA SER A 51 12.84 18.69 -12.25
C SER A 51 14.36 18.55 -12.11
N ILE A 52 14.90 19.08 -11.00
CA ILE A 52 16.31 18.95 -10.61
C ILE A 52 16.48 17.58 -9.94
N ILE A 53 17.23 16.67 -10.58
CA ILE A 53 17.59 15.37 -10.00
C ILE A 53 18.86 15.55 -9.16
N ALA A 54 18.70 15.68 -7.85
CA ALA A 54 19.80 15.50 -6.91
C ALA A 54 19.90 13.99 -6.59
N CYS A 55 20.95 13.33 -7.06
CA CYS A 55 21.30 11.97 -6.63
C CYS A 55 21.76 11.99 -5.17
N ALA A 56 20.83 11.92 -4.23
CA ALA A 56 21.13 11.60 -2.85
C ALA A 56 21.58 10.12 -2.78
N ARG A 57 22.68 9.84 -2.07
CA ARG A 57 23.06 8.46 -1.73
C ARG A 57 21.94 7.88 -0.86
N TRP A 58 21.34 6.78 -1.32
CA TRP A 58 20.30 6.08 -0.59
C TRP A 58 20.90 5.58 0.74
N ALA A 59 20.23 5.86 1.85
CA ALA A 59 20.53 5.21 3.12
C ALA A 59 20.40 3.68 2.94
N PRO A 60 21.12 2.85 3.72
CA PRO A 60 20.84 1.41 3.70
C PRO A 60 19.36 1.19 4.01
N PRO A 61 18.69 0.27 3.28
CA PRO A 61 17.26 0.08 3.44
C PRO A 61 16.93 -0.32 4.88
N PRO A 62 15.84 0.23 5.45
CA PRO A 62 15.41 -0.14 6.79
C PRO A 62 15.17 -1.65 6.87
N GLN A 63 15.55 -2.24 8.00
CA GLN A 63 15.33 -3.65 8.27
C GLN A 63 13.98 -3.84 8.97
N PRO A 64 13.21 -4.90 8.65
CA PRO A 64 12.02 -5.25 9.41
C PRO A 64 12.30 -5.37 10.91
N ALA A 65 11.28 -5.09 11.73
CA ALA A 65 11.34 -5.42 13.14
C ALA A 65 11.61 -6.93 13.30
N ALA A 66 12.45 -7.32 14.25
CA ALA A 66 12.84 -8.73 14.42
C ALA A 66 11.63 -9.64 14.70
N GLN A 67 10.61 -9.09 15.35
CA GLN A 67 9.39 -9.79 15.74
C GLN A 67 8.14 -9.03 15.32
N ILE A 68 7.10 -9.77 14.92
CA ILE A 68 5.84 -9.25 14.42
C ILE A 68 4.68 -9.89 15.19
N ALA A 69 3.72 -9.07 15.61
CA ALA A 69 2.51 -9.54 16.25
C ALA A 69 1.58 -10.26 15.24
N TYR A 70 1.05 -11.40 15.66
CA TYR A 70 0.15 -12.24 14.88
C TYR A 70 -1.05 -12.69 15.72
N GLY A 71 -2.20 -12.86 15.07
CA GLY A 71 -3.39 -13.54 15.63
C GLY A 71 -4.26 -12.70 16.57
N GLY A 72 -3.74 -11.64 17.19
CA GLY A 72 -4.51 -10.76 18.07
C GLY A 72 -3.68 -9.61 18.65
N VAL A 73 -4.25 -8.88 19.60
CA VAL A 73 -3.53 -7.87 20.40
C VAL A 73 -2.83 -8.51 21.60
N GLU A 74 -1.81 -7.85 22.15
CA GLU A 74 -1.09 -8.37 23.31
C GLU A 74 -2.06 -8.66 24.48
N GLY A 75 -2.04 -9.92 24.96
CA GLY A 75 -2.96 -10.40 25.99
C GLY A 75 -4.14 -11.21 25.48
N ASP A 76 -4.41 -11.22 24.18
CA ASP A 76 -5.40 -12.13 23.57
C ASP A 76 -4.93 -13.58 23.58
N GLU A 77 -5.86 -14.53 23.66
CA GLU A 77 -5.55 -15.97 23.63
C GLU A 77 -4.84 -16.40 22.33
N ALA A 78 -5.15 -15.73 21.21
CA ALA A 78 -4.56 -16.00 19.91
C ALA A 78 -3.30 -15.17 19.62
N TYR A 79 -2.83 -14.35 20.57
CA TYR A 79 -1.66 -13.51 20.38
C TYR A 79 -0.38 -14.34 20.31
N GLU A 80 0.35 -14.17 19.21
CA GLU A 80 1.68 -14.71 19.01
C GLU A 80 2.64 -13.57 18.63
N LEU A 81 3.85 -13.61 19.16
CA LEU A 81 4.95 -12.77 18.71
C LEU A 81 5.91 -13.63 17.90
N LEU A 82 5.84 -13.49 16.57
CA LEU A 82 6.58 -14.34 15.63
C LEU A 82 7.88 -13.67 15.21
N GLU A 83 8.96 -14.46 15.11
CA GLU A 83 10.13 -14.02 14.36
C GLU A 83 9.76 -13.79 12.89
N VAL A 84 10.39 -12.82 12.22
CA VAL A 84 10.09 -12.50 10.81
C VAL A 84 10.14 -13.74 9.92
N SER A 85 11.18 -14.56 10.04
CA SER A 85 11.32 -15.78 9.22
C SER A 85 10.20 -16.79 9.43
N GLU A 86 9.60 -16.81 10.63
CA GLU A 86 8.45 -17.68 10.91
C GLU A 86 7.18 -17.15 10.25
N LEU A 87 6.94 -15.84 10.33
CA LEU A 87 5.82 -15.19 9.64
C LEU A 87 5.93 -15.39 8.11
N GLU A 88 7.12 -15.17 7.56
CA GLU A 88 7.44 -15.36 6.14
C GLU A 88 7.17 -16.79 5.68
N ALA A 89 7.63 -17.79 6.44
CA ALA A 89 7.37 -19.20 6.15
C ALA A 89 5.89 -19.56 6.25
N ARG A 90 5.18 -18.99 7.24
CA ARG A 90 3.75 -19.24 7.49
C ARG A 90 2.86 -18.63 6.42
N LEU A 91 3.22 -17.44 5.92
CA LEU A 91 2.41 -16.66 4.97
C LEU A 91 2.95 -16.66 3.53
N GLY A 92 4.09 -17.32 3.28
CA GLY A 92 4.65 -17.57 1.95
C GLY A 92 5.14 -16.32 1.21
N PHE A 93 5.82 -15.39 1.89
CA PHE A 93 6.42 -14.20 1.27
C PHE A 93 7.66 -13.72 2.04
N THR A 94 8.42 -12.78 1.48
CA THR A 94 9.55 -12.10 2.14
C THR A 94 9.14 -10.70 2.61
N LEU A 95 9.41 -10.36 3.87
CA LEU A 95 9.10 -9.06 4.44
C LEU A 95 10.17 -8.04 4.05
N SER A 96 9.75 -6.94 3.42
CA SER A 96 10.60 -5.84 2.99
C SER A 96 10.02 -4.50 3.41
N LEU A 97 10.89 -3.57 3.80
CA LEU A 97 10.52 -2.19 4.17
C LEU A 97 11.05 -1.16 3.17
N SER A 98 11.56 -1.60 2.02
CA SER A 98 12.09 -0.70 0.99
C SER A 98 11.67 -1.14 -0.40
N LEU A 99 11.37 -0.17 -1.26
CA LEU A 99 11.14 -0.39 -2.68
C LEU A 99 12.31 -1.15 -3.32
N THR A 100 12.01 -2.28 -3.97
CA THR A 100 12.97 -3.06 -4.73
C THR A 100 12.58 -3.02 -6.21
N ALA A 101 13.46 -2.57 -7.12
CA ALA A 101 13.18 -2.71 -8.56
C ALA A 101 13.58 -4.08 -9.10
N ALA A 102 12.79 -4.62 -10.03
CA ALA A 102 13.04 -5.91 -10.65
C ALA A 102 14.38 -5.98 -11.42
N THR A 103 14.91 -4.82 -11.85
CA THR A 103 16.24 -4.74 -12.47
C THR A 103 16.99 -3.49 -12.00
N PRO A 104 18.34 -3.53 -11.99
CA PRO A 104 19.15 -2.34 -11.71
C PRO A 104 18.91 -1.19 -12.68
N GLU A 105 18.61 -1.48 -13.95
CA GLU A 105 18.28 -0.48 -14.96
C GLU A 105 17.01 0.28 -14.59
N LEU A 106 15.99 -0.45 -14.16
CA LEU A 106 14.73 0.13 -13.70
C LEU A 106 14.97 0.96 -12.43
N GLN A 107 15.75 0.44 -11.46
CA GLN A 107 16.10 1.20 -10.26
C GLN A 107 16.70 2.57 -10.60
N ARG A 108 17.61 2.62 -11.58
CA ARG A 108 18.28 3.85 -12.02
C ARG A 108 17.35 4.79 -12.80
N SER A 109 16.31 4.26 -13.44
CA SER A 109 15.38 5.06 -14.25
C SER A 109 14.23 5.65 -13.45
N ILE A 110 13.94 5.19 -12.23
CA ILE A 110 12.80 5.65 -11.41
C ILE A 110 12.63 7.18 -11.42
N PRO A 111 13.67 8.00 -11.15
CA PRO A 111 13.50 9.46 -11.12
C PRO A 111 13.03 10.07 -12.45
N LEU A 112 13.29 9.39 -13.57
CA LEU A 112 12.91 9.80 -14.92
C LEU A 112 11.51 9.31 -15.31
N GLU A 113 11.01 8.26 -14.66
CA GLU A 113 9.70 7.65 -14.92
C GLU A 113 8.61 8.31 -14.06
N ASN A 114 8.97 8.96 -12.96
CA ASN A 114 8.04 9.56 -12.01
C ASN A 114 7.11 10.57 -12.70
N MET A 115 5.82 10.44 -12.40
CA MET A 115 4.83 11.49 -12.66
C MET A 115 5.22 12.78 -11.94
N ILE A 116 4.91 13.95 -12.51
CA ILE A 116 5.09 15.23 -11.81
C ILE A 116 4.08 15.26 -10.65
N PRO A 117 4.45 15.71 -9.44
CA PRO A 117 3.54 15.70 -8.28
C PRO A 117 2.19 16.39 -8.53
N ASP A 118 2.19 17.47 -9.30
CA ASP A 118 0.97 18.23 -9.65
C ASP A 118 0.04 17.47 -10.62
N ASP A 119 0.58 16.47 -11.33
CA ASP A 119 -0.18 15.62 -12.26
C ASP A 119 -0.74 14.36 -11.57
N LEU A 120 -0.43 14.14 -10.29
CA LEU A 120 -0.94 12.99 -9.55
C LEU A 120 -2.48 13.03 -9.46
N PRO A 121 -3.15 11.88 -9.58
CA PRO A 121 -4.57 11.78 -9.32
C PRO A 121 -4.93 12.30 -7.92
N PRO A 122 -6.03 13.06 -7.73
CA PRO A 122 -6.41 13.62 -6.44
C PRO A 122 -6.48 12.59 -5.30
N GLU A 123 -6.88 11.36 -5.61
CA GLU A 123 -6.95 10.24 -4.65
C GLU A 123 -5.58 9.77 -4.13
N LEU A 124 -4.50 10.05 -4.85
CA LEU A 124 -3.13 9.74 -4.45
C LEU A 124 -2.42 10.93 -3.81
N THR A 125 -3.06 12.10 -3.75
CA THR A 125 -2.44 13.30 -3.18
C THR A 125 -2.90 13.54 -1.76
N MET A 126 -1.97 14.04 -0.95
CA MET A 126 -2.27 14.47 0.41
C MET A 126 -3.17 15.71 0.37
N PRO A 127 -4.24 15.79 1.20
CA PRO A 127 -5.08 16.97 1.29
C PRO A 127 -4.28 18.24 1.63
N PRO A 128 -4.58 19.39 0.99
CA PRO A 128 -3.79 20.62 1.15
C PRO A 128 -3.90 21.27 2.54
N HIS A 129 -4.86 20.84 3.36
CA HIS A 129 -5.04 21.33 4.73
C HIS A 129 -4.11 20.65 5.75
N LEU A 130 -3.41 19.58 5.37
CA LEU A 130 -2.42 18.94 6.23
C LEU A 130 -1.13 19.76 6.26
N SER A 131 -0.52 19.87 7.45
CA SER A 131 0.63 20.74 7.66
C SER A 131 1.90 20.19 7.03
N ALA A 132 2.86 21.07 6.73
CA ALA A 132 4.21 20.68 6.30
C ALA A 132 4.89 19.72 7.31
N THR A 133 4.62 19.91 8.61
CA THR A 133 5.10 19.02 9.67
C THR A 133 4.58 17.59 9.52
N CYS A 134 3.34 17.41 9.06
CA CYS A 134 2.80 16.08 8.78
C CYS A 134 3.57 15.39 7.64
N LEU A 135 3.85 16.12 6.56
CA LEU A 135 4.64 15.61 5.43
C LEU A 135 6.05 15.23 5.85
N GLU A 136 6.70 16.06 6.66
CA GLU A 136 8.04 15.76 7.20
C GLU A 136 8.04 14.51 8.08
N ALA A 137 7.02 14.34 8.92
CA ALA A 137 6.86 13.16 9.76
C ALA A 137 6.67 11.89 8.91
N PHE A 138 5.87 11.96 7.84
CA PHE A 138 5.67 10.81 6.93
C PHE A 138 6.95 10.49 6.16
N ALA A 139 7.66 11.49 5.66
CA ALA A 139 8.94 11.28 4.98
C ALA A 139 10.00 10.68 5.93
N ALA A 140 10.00 11.07 7.20
CA ALA A 140 10.85 10.45 8.21
C ALA A 140 10.46 8.99 8.49
N ALA A 141 9.15 8.71 8.61
CA ALA A 141 8.62 7.36 8.81
C ALA A 141 8.99 6.43 7.65
N VAL A 142 8.84 6.87 6.40
CA VAL A 142 9.26 6.12 5.21
C VAL A 142 10.75 5.77 5.26
N ARG A 143 11.62 6.76 5.50
CA ARG A 143 13.07 6.53 5.57
C ARG A 143 13.49 5.58 6.69
N GLN A 144 12.72 5.54 7.77
CA GLN A 144 12.96 4.67 8.93
C GLN A 144 12.29 3.30 8.79
N GLY A 145 11.42 3.10 7.80
CA GLY A 145 10.59 1.89 7.70
C GLY A 145 9.58 1.76 8.84
N THR A 146 9.13 2.89 9.40
CA THR A 146 8.21 2.89 10.54
C THR A 146 6.83 2.40 10.12
N VAL A 147 6.30 1.45 10.89
CA VAL A 147 4.94 0.92 10.76
C VAL A 147 4.18 1.24 12.05
N ALA A 148 2.90 1.59 11.93
CA ALA A 148 2.03 1.76 13.09
C ALA A 148 1.91 0.45 13.89
N PRO A 149 1.46 0.50 15.16
CA PRO A 149 1.19 -0.71 15.92
C PRO A 149 0.04 -1.51 15.29
N VAL A 150 0.40 -2.56 14.56
CA VAL A 150 -0.51 -3.42 13.79
C VAL A 150 -0.12 -4.88 13.96
N TYR A 151 -1.06 -5.77 13.65
CA TYR A 151 -0.85 -7.22 13.62
C TYR A 151 -1.55 -7.84 12.41
N VAL A 152 -1.06 -9.01 12.00
CA VAL A 152 -1.71 -9.82 10.95
C VAL A 152 -2.54 -10.90 11.61
N ALA A 153 -3.77 -11.10 11.15
CA ALA A 153 -4.63 -12.18 11.63
C ALA A 153 -5.52 -12.72 10.50
N PRO A 154 -6.07 -13.94 10.63
CA PRO A 154 -7.10 -14.42 9.71
C PRO A 154 -8.30 -13.46 9.66
N ASP A 155 -8.80 -13.15 8.46
CA ASP A 155 -9.97 -12.30 8.27
C ASP A 155 -11.27 -13.12 8.09
N ILE A 156 -12.41 -12.49 8.38
CA ILE A 156 -13.75 -13.09 8.31
C ILE A 156 -14.15 -13.54 6.90
N VAL A 157 -13.52 -12.97 5.86
CA VAL A 157 -13.84 -13.29 4.46
C VAL A 157 -12.99 -14.46 3.93
N GLY A 158 -12.05 -14.98 4.73
CA GLY A 158 -11.08 -15.98 4.31
C GLY A 158 -9.80 -15.33 3.78
N GLY A 159 -8.66 -15.79 4.27
CA GLY A 159 -7.36 -15.14 4.08
C GLY A 159 -6.89 -14.42 5.35
N HIS A 160 -6.05 -13.39 5.20
CA HIS A 160 -5.48 -12.62 6.29
C HIS A 160 -5.73 -11.13 6.07
N GLY A 161 -5.94 -10.40 7.16
CA GLY A 161 -6.05 -8.95 7.19
C GLY A 161 -4.96 -8.32 8.04
N LEU A 162 -4.76 -7.01 7.87
CA LEU A 162 -3.97 -6.17 8.75
C LEU A 162 -4.90 -5.47 9.74
N PHE A 163 -4.56 -5.53 11.02
CA PHE A 163 -5.39 -5.00 12.10
C PHE A 163 -4.61 -4.02 12.96
N ALA A 164 -5.26 -2.97 13.44
CA ALA A 164 -4.67 -2.04 14.38
C ALA A 164 -4.59 -2.68 15.78
N SER A 165 -3.43 -2.62 16.42
CA SER A 165 -3.26 -3.10 17.80
C SER A 165 -3.60 -2.03 18.84
N VAL A 166 -3.81 -0.79 18.40
CA VAL A 166 -4.20 0.38 19.19
C VAL A 166 -5.11 1.28 18.36
N ASP A 167 -5.87 2.16 19.00
CA ASP A 167 -6.62 3.21 18.32
C ASP A 167 -5.67 4.05 17.43
N LEU A 168 -5.95 4.10 16.12
CA LEU A 168 -5.23 4.96 15.19
C LEU A 168 -6.08 6.20 14.88
N PRO A 169 -5.56 7.42 15.08
CA PRO A 169 -6.29 8.65 14.76
C PRO A 169 -6.43 8.81 13.23
N PRO A 170 -7.31 9.71 12.75
CA PRO A 170 -7.34 10.10 11.34
C PRO A 170 -5.99 10.67 10.88
N TYR A 171 -5.64 10.41 9.62
CA TYR A 171 -4.41 10.87 8.97
C TYR A 171 -3.14 10.36 9.67
N CYS A 172 -3.21 9.16 10.25
CA CYS A 172 -2.07 8.43 10.76
C CYS A 172 -1.49 7.55 9.64
N MET A 173 -0.17 7.63 9.42
CA MET A 173 0.50 6.71 8.51
C MET A 173 0.55 5.31 9.15
N VAL A 174 -0.09 4.34 8.51
CA VAL A 174 -0.07 2.93 8.92
C VAL A 174 1.25 2.30 8.51
N GLY A 175 1.71 2.57 7.29
CA GLY A 175 2.97 2.08 6.76
C GLY A 175 3.10 2.35 5.26
N GLU A 176 4.26 2.06 4.69
CA GLU A 176 4.47 2.09 3.25
C GLU A 176 4.05 0.77 2.61
N TYR A 177 3.31 0.82 1.51
CA TYR A 177 3.08 -0.32 0.64
C TYR A 177 4.31 -0.57 -0.23
N VAL A 178 5.08 -1.57 0.16
CA VAL A 178 6.34 -1.94 -0.50
C VAL A 178 6.13 -3.22 -1.30
N GLY A 179 6.80 -3.28 -2.45
CA GLY A 179 6.91 -4.50 -3.23
C GLY A 179 8.00 -4.38 -4.30
N THR A 180 8.06 -5.38 -5.18
CA THR A 180 8.93 -5.33 -6.36
C THR A 180 8.33 -4.40 -7.42
N LEU A 181 9.03 -3.32 -7.77
CA LEU A 181 8.68 -2.46 -8.90
C LEU A 181 8.97 -3.18 -10.22
N ARG A 182 7.92 -3.32 -11.04
CA ARG A 182 7.94 -4.01 -12.32
C ARG A 182 7.35 -3.10 -13.40
N ARG A 183 7.86 -3.24 -14.62
CA ARG A 183 7.19 -2.67 -15.80
C ARG A 183 6.22 -3.70 -16.35
N GLU A 184 5.02 -3.26 -16.67
CA GLU A 184 4.02 -4.09 -17.31
C GLU A 184 4.57 -4.59 -18.66
N SER A 185 4.80 -5.91 -18.75
CA SER A 185 4.83 -6.57 -20.05
C SER A 185 3.38 -6.91 -20.39
N ARG A 186 2.99 -6.81 -21.66
CA ARG A 186 1.62 -7.06 -22.18
C ARG A 186 0.95 -8.39 -21.76
N ALA A 187 1.62 -9.23 -20.97
CA ALA A 187 1.15 -10.50 -20.44
C ALA A 187 0.87 -10.47 -18.92
N TYR A 188 0.81 -9.30 -18.27
CA TYR A 188 0.45 -9.24 -16.85
C TYR A 188 -1.05 -9.49 -16.69
N ASP A 189 -1.40 -10.75 -16.47
CA ASP A 189 -2.74 -11.12 -16.07
C ASP A 189 -2.94 -10.67 -14.62
N ALA A 190 -3.79 -9.67 -14.40
CA ALA A 190 -4.16 -9.24 -13.05
C ALA A 190 -4.74 -10.41 -12.22
N ASP A 191 -5.20 -11.48 -12.87
CA ASP A 191 -5.62 -12.71 -12.22
C ASP A 191 -4.45 -13.52 -11.61
N SER A 192 -3.18 -13.19 -11.89
CA SER A 192 -1.99 -13.93 -11.41
C SER A 192 -1.30 -13.31 -10.18
N ASP A 193 -1.62 -12.06 -9.84
CA ASP A 193 -1.01 -11.33 -8.73
C ASP A 193 -2.04 -10.43 -8.02
N PRO A 194 -2.62 -10.91 -6.90
CA PRO A 194 -3.61 -10.15 -6.16
C PRO A 194 -3.01 -9.03 -5.29
N PHE A 195 -1.68 -8.91 -5.23
CA PHE A 195 -0.96 -7.94 -4.40
C PHE A 195 -0.28 -6.86 -5.26
N ILE A 196 -0.92 -6.49 -6.37
CA ILE A 196 -0.41 -5.47 -7.27
C ILE A 196 -0.99 -4.10 -6.94
N MET A 197 -0.12 -3.09 -6.90
CA MET A 197 -0.49 -1.69 -6.75
C MET A 197 0.14 -0.85 -7.86
N ARG A 198 -0.62 0.06 -8.45
CA ARG A 198 -0.09 0.94 -9.50
C ARG A 198 0.95 1.89 -8.92
N TYR A 199 2.10 2.00 -9.57
CA TYR A 199 3.12 2.98 -9.23
C TYR A 199 2.85 4.30 -10.00
N PRO A 200 3.08 5.49 -9.41
CA PRO A 200 2.85 6.76 -10.11
C PRO A 200 3.95 7.07 -11.14
N ASP A 201 3.82 6.50 -12.34
CA ASP A 201 4.69 6.80 -13.49
C ASP A 201 3.96 7.54 -14.62
N VAL A 202 4.73 8.31 -15.41
CA VAL A 202 4.22 9.08 -16.56
C VAL A 202 3.57 8.16 -17.60
N ALA A 203 4.15 6.98 -17.84
CA ALA A 203 3.65 6.05 -18.84
C ALA A 203 2.46 5.21 -18.35
N GLY A 204 2.15 5.24 -17.05
CA GLY A 204 1.14 4.39 -16.42
C GLY A 204 1.44 2.89 -16.53
N SER A 205 2.71 2.54 -16.68
CA SER A 205 3.20 1.19 -16.98
C SER A 205 3.88 0.50 -15.80
N LEU A 206 4.13 1.23 -14.70
CA LEU A 206 4.85 0.72 -13.54
C LEU A 206 3.90 0.26 -12.45
N HIS A 207 4.27 -0.84 -11.80
CA HIS A 207 3.48 -1.46 -10.74
C HIS A 207 4.38 -2.02 -9.65
N LEU A 208 3.91 -1.95 -8.40
CA LEU A 208 4.47 -2.63 -7.24
C LEU A 208 3.78 -3.98 -7.09
N SER A 209 4.55 -5.07 -7.10
CA SER A 209 4.06 -6.41 -6.77
C SER A 209 4.55 -6.79 -5.38
N ALA A 210 3.64 -6.94 -4.42
CA ALA A 210 3.92 -7.43 -3.08
C ALA A 210 3.62 -8.93 -2.93
N LYS A 211 3.64 -9.69 -4.04
CA LYS A 211 3.31 -11.12 -4.05
C LYS A 211 4.36 -11.96 -3.31
N ASP A 212 5.61 -11.81 -3.74
CA ASP A 212 6.73 -12.62 -3.27
C ASP A 212 7.55 -11.88 -2.21
N GLU A 213 7.62 -10.55 -2.30
CA GLU A 213 8.36 -9.66 -1.41
C GLU A 213 7.58 -8.36 -1.22
N GLY A 214 7.37 -7.92 0.03
CA GLY A 214 6.68 -6.66 0.32
C GLY A 214 6.50 -6.36 1.80
N SER A 215 5.84 -5.26 2.12
CA SER A 215 5.57 -4.88 3.52
C SER A 215 4.32 -5.55 4.08
N LEU A 216 4.07 -5.38 5.38
CA LEU A 216 2.82 -5.79 6.03
C LEU A 216 1.57 -5.14 5.39
N MET A 217 1.73 -4.02 4.68
CA MET A 217 0.61 -3.34 4.02
C MET A 217 -0.02 -4.19 2.91
N ARG A 218 0.64 -5.26 2.44
CA ARG A 218 0.04 -6.25 1.53
C ARG A 218 -1.19 -6.95 2.09
N PHE A 219 -1.34 -6.99 3.42
CA PHE A 219 -2.49 -7.58 4.12
C PHE A 219 -3.60 -6.57 4.39
N VAL A 220 -3.46 -5.32 3.95
CA VAL A 220 -4.55 -4.36 4.02
C VAL A 220 -5.62 -4.77 3.01
N ASN A 221 -6.81 -5.06 3.50
CA ASN A 221 -7.87 -5.59 2.66
C ASN A 221 -8.50 -4.48 1.81
N HIS A 222 -9.13 -4.90 0.71
CA HIS A 222 -9.81 -3.98 -0.19
C HIS A 222 -11.27 -3.78 0.24
N ALA A 223 -11.71 -2.51 0.39
CA ALA A 223 -13.12 -2.16 0.58
C ALA A 223 -13.67 -1.37 -0.61
N PRO A 224 -14.92 -1.65 -1.05
CA PRO A 224 -15.58 -0.85 -2.07
C PRO A 224 -15.64 0.64 -1.71
N VAL A 225 -15.70 1.49 -2.73
CA VAL A 225 -15.86 2.94 -2.53
C VAL A 225 -17.20 3.20 -1.83
N GLY A 226 -17.17 3.93 -0.72
CA GLY A 226 -18.36 4.25 0.07
C GLY A 226 -18.76 3.19 1.09
N ASP A 227 -18.07 2.05 1.14
CA ASP A 227 -18.27 1.05 2.19
C ASP A 227 -17.83 1.59 3.55
N ALA A 228 -18.59 1.31 4.60
CA ALA A 228 -18.27 1.72 5.96
C ALA A 228 -16.95 1.12 6.47
N ALA A 229 -16.54 -0.04 5.95
CA ALA A 229 -15.26 -0.67 6.25
C ALA A 229 -14.07 0.19 5.79
N ASN A 230 -14.25 1.03 4.76
CA ASN A 230 -13.19 1.88 4.23
C ASN A 230 -12.71 2.90 5.28
N ASN A 231 -11.49 2.69 5.77
CA ASN A 231 -10.89 3.50 6.83
C ASN A 231 -9.45 3.93 6.53
N CYS A 232 -8.89 3.51 5.40
CA CYS A 232 -7.57 3.89 4.92
C CYS A 232 -7.61 4.35 3.45
N THR A 233 -6.65 5.18 3.08
CA THR A 233 -6.37 5.61 1.70
C THR A 233 -4.89 5.46 1.40
N CYS A 234 -4.52 5.50 0.12
CA CYS A 234 -3.13 5.53 -0.30
C CYS A 234 -2.74 6.93 -0.74
N TRP A 235 -1.61 7.44 -0.25
CA TRP A 235 -0.98 8.66 -0.77
C TRP A 235 0.39 8.37 -1.35
N ALA A 236 0.70 8.97 -2.48
CA ALA A 236 2.01 8.90 -3.10
C ALA A 236 2.88 10.07 -2.62
N LEU A 237 4.02 9.77 -1.99
CA LEU A 237 4.98 10.77 -1.54
C LEU A 237 6.27 10.65 -2.34
N LEU A 238 6.69 11.73 -3.00
CA LEU A 238 7.98 11.77 -3.69
C LEU A 238 9.10 12.01 -2.67
N ILE A 239 9.83 10.95 -2.32
CA ILE A 239 10.90 10.98 -1.32
C ILE A 239 12.16 10.43 -1.99
N ASP A 240 13.27 11.16 -1.86
CA ASP A 240 14.60 10.75 -2.32
C ASP A 240 14.64 10.28 -3.80
N GLY A 241 13.74 10.81 -4.64
CA GLY A 241 13.68 10.56 -6.09
C GLY A 241 12.77 9.41 -6.51
N ALA A 242 12.02 8.78 -5.59
CA ALA A 242 11.03 7.76 -5.89
C ALA A 242 9.68 8.08 -5.22
N TYR A 243 8.59 7.58 -5.80
CA TYR A 243 7.29 7.61 -5.14
C TYR A 243 7.19 6.45 -4.15
N HIS A 244 6.74 6.80 -2.95
CA HIS A 244 6.42 5.87 -1.88
C HIS A 244 4.91 5.88 -1.66
N THR A 245 4.25 4.73 -1.81
CA THR A 245 2.81 4.62 -1.60
C THR A 245 2.53 4.36 -0.13
N CYS A 246 2.10 5.38 0.59
CA CYS A 246 1.83 5.31 2.02
C CYS A 246 0.36 4.98 2.26
N VAL A 247 0.09 3.97 3.09
CA VAL A 247 -1.25 3.68 3.61
C VAL A 247 -1.50 4.58 4.80
N VAL A 248 -2.57 5.36 4.75
CA VAL A 248 -2.90 6.39 5.74
C VAL A 248 -4.36 6.25 6.16
N THR A 249 -4.64 6.35 7.44
CA THR A 249 -6.02 6.32 7.94
C THR A 249 -6.81 7.54 7.42
N SER A 250 -8.00 7.31 6.89
CA SER A 250 -8.91 8.38 6.43
C SER A 250 -9.86 8.86 7.53
N ARG A 251 -10.01 8.05 8.58
CA ARG A 251 -10.79 8.28 9.80
C ARG A 251 -10.14 7.53 10.96
N ALA A 252 -10.69 7.67 12.17
CA ALA A 252 -10.21 6.86 13.29
C ALA A 252 -10.47 5.36 13.03
N VAL A 253 -9.47 4.54 13.36
CA VAL A 253 -9.53 3.08 13.42
C VAL A 253 -9.47 2.72 14.90
N ARG A 254 -10.38 1.86 15.35
CA ARG A 254 -10.50 1.45 16.75
C ARG A 254 -10.47 -0.06 16.80
#